data_AF-A0A7C2GAM2-F1
#
_entry.id   AF-A0A7C2GAM2-F1
#
_cell.length_a   1.000
_cell.length_b   1.000
_cell.length_c   1.000
_cell.angle_alpha   90.00
_cell.angle_beta   90.00
_cell.angle_gamma   90.00
#
_symmetry.space_group_name_H-M   'P 1'
#
loop_
_entity.id
_entity.type
_entity.pdbx_description
1 polymer ?
#
loop_
_entity_poly.entity_id
_entity_poly.type
_entity_poly.pdbx_seq_one_letter_code
_entity_poly.pdbx_strand_id
1 'polypeptide(L)'
;AADLPLLTPEEVGALLAAAPAGPGVVIGRNLEGEGTNALLRRPPLVVPAAFGPGSFGRYLAAAMAKNLPVRVLDLPGVALDIDTPQDLGRLKASGRDCHTLRYIHQRGL
;
A
#
# COMPACT_ATOMS: atom_id res chain seq x y z
N ALA A 1 4.15 -0.98 4.22
CA ALA A 1 4.08 -0.03 5.35
C ALA A 1 3.63 -0.82 6.60
N ALA A 2 3.86 -0.32 7.82
CA ALA A 2 3.52 -1.03 9.08
C ALA A 2 2.35 -0.36 9.84
N ASP A 3 1.76 0.64 9.20
CA ASP A 3 0.90 1.69 9.73
C ASP A 3 -0.39 1.79 8.90
N LEU A 4 -0.85 0.63 8.40
CA LEU A 4 -2.08 0.46 7.62
C LEU A 4 -3.20 -0.13 8.50
N PRO A 5 -3.86 0.68 9.36
CA PRO A 5 -4.83 0.18 10.33
C PRO A 5 -6.08 -0.45 9.69
N LEU A 6 -6.32 -0.17 8.40
CA LEU A 6 -7.48 -0.63 7.65
C LEU A 6 -7.18 -1.81 6.71
N LEU A 7 -5.92 -2.27 6.65
CA LEU A 7 -5.50 -3.40 5.83
C LEU A 7 -6.26 -4.66 6.23
N THR A 8 -6.81 -5.37 5.24
CA THR A 8 -7.52 -6.63 5.49
C THR A 8 -6.79 -7.85 4.91
N PRO A 9 -7.05 -9.06 5.44
CA PRO A 9 -6.54 -10.30 4.85
C PRO A 9 -6.94 -10.48 3.37
N GLU A 10 -8.14 -10.05 2.99
CA GLU A 10 -8.64 -10.13 1.61
C GLU A 10 -7.83 -9.23 0.68
N GLU A 11 -7.44 -8.04 1.12
CA GLU A 11 -6.58 -7.12 0.36
C GLU A 11 -5.16 -7.67 0.20
N VAL A 12 -4.62 -8.32 1.25
CA VAL A 12 -3.36 -9.07 1.14
C VAL A 12 -3.50 -10.21 0.12
N GLY A 13 -4.62 -10.94 0.16
CA GLY A 13 -4.96 -11.97 -0.82
C GLY A 13 -5.04 -11.43 -2.25
N ALA A 14 -5.64 -10.25 -2.45
CA ALA A 14 -5.73 -9.60 -3.75
C ALA A 14 -4.34 -9.21 -4.31
N LEU A 15 -3.45 -8.68 -3.46
CA LEU A 15 -2.06 -8.39 -3.84
C LEU A 15 -1.31 -9.66 -4.28
N LEU A 16 -1.49 -10.76 -3.54
CA LEU A 16 -0.89 -12.06 -3.86
C LEU A 16 -1.46 -12.66 -5.16
N ALA A 17 -2.78 -12.60 -5.34
CA ALA A 17 -3.46 -13.12 -6.52
C ALA A 17 -3.10 -12.34 -7.80
N ALA A 18 -2.77 -11.05 -7.67
CA ALA A 18 -2.30 -10.23 -8.78
C ALA A 18 -0.83 -10.50 -9.16
N ALA A 19 -0.09 -11.29 -8.39
CA ALA A 19 1.30 -11.59 -8.69
C ALA A 19 1.43 -12.39 -10.00
N PRO A 20 2.30 -11.97 -10.94
CA PRO A 20 2.53 -12.74 -12.15
C PRO A 20 3.21 -14.08 -11.82
N ALA A 21 3.00 -15.09 -12.67
CA ALA A 21 3.66 -16.39 -12.54
C ALA A 21 5.19 -16.29 -12.71
N GLY A 22 5.64 -15.36 -13.56
CA GLY A 22 7.05 -15.05 -13.82
C GLY A 22 7.54 -13.78 -13.11
N PRO A 23 8.68 -13.21 -13.55
CA PRO A 23 9.17 -11.95 -13.01
C PRO A 23 8.14 -10.81 -13.16
N GLY A 24 7.99 -9.96 -12.15
CA GLY A 24 7.11 -8.80 -12.19
C GLY A 24 6.84 -8.17 -10.82
N VAL A 25 5.98 -7.16 -10.83
CA VAL A 25 5.73 -6.29 -9.66
C VAL A 25 4.23 -6.05 -9.48
N VAL A 26 3.75 -6.10 -8.24
CA VAL A 26 2.43 -5.60 -7.84
C VAL A 26 2.61 -4.43 -6.89
N ILE A 27 1.89 -3.34 -7.12
CA ILE A 27 1.98 -2.10 -6.34
C ILE A 27 0.60 -1.77 -5.79
N GLY A 28 0.51 -1.63 -4.47
CA GLY A 28 -0.61 -0.99 -3.79
C GLY A 28 -0.25 0.46 -3.48
N ARG A 29 -1.00 1.41 -4.06
CA ARG A 29 -0.72 2.85 -3.91
C ARG A 29 -1.22 3.39 -2.59
N ASN A 30 -0.65 4.52 -2.16
CA ASN A 30 -1.24 5.32 -1.10
C ASN A 30 -2.47 6.09 -1.60
N LEU A 31 -3.17 6.77 -0.70
CA LEU A 31 -4.40 7.49 -0.99
C LEU A 31 -4.23 8.56 -2.07
N GLU A 32 -3.08 9.24 -2.08
CA GLU A 32 -2.80 10.30 -3.05
C GLU A 32 -2.32 9.79 -4.42
N GLY A 33 -2.11 8.48 -4.54
CA GLY A 33 -1.75 7.82 -5.80
C GLY A 33 -0.30 8.02 -6.24
N GLU A 34 0.52 8.73 -5.48
CA GLU A 34 1.94 9.02 -5.77
C GLU A 34 2.92 8.14 -4.97
N GLY A 35 2.47 7.61 -3.84
CA GLY A 35 3.21 6.75 -2.93
C GLY A 35 2.93 5.26 -3.14
N THR A 36 3.65 4.43 -2.41
CA THR A 36 3.53 2.96 -2.44
C THR A 36 3.46 2.40 -1.03
N ASN A 37 2.29 1.89 -0.65
CA ASN A 37 2.02 1.34 0.68
C ASN A 37 2.23 -0.17 0.73
N ALA A 38 2.01 -0.85 -0.41
CA ALA A 38 2.31 -2.27 -0.58
C ALA A 38 3.12 -2.52 -1.85
N LEU A 39 4.09 -3.43 -1.76
CA LEU A 39 4.94 -3.80 -2.88
C LEU A 39 5.21 -5.30 -2.83
N LEU A 40 4.77 -6.01 -3.88
CA LEU A 40 5.15 -7.40 -4.13
C LEU A 40 6.10 -7.44 -5.33
N ARG A 41 7.19 -8.19 -5.19
CA ARG A 41 8.20 -8.36 -6.23
C ARG A 41 8.52 -9.82 -6.41
N ARG A 42 8.54 -10.28 -7.66
CA ARG A 42 8.98 -11.62 -8.05
C ARG A 42 10.03 -11.50 -9.15
N PRO A 43 11.22 -12.09 -9.01
CA PRO A 43 11.87 -12.45 -7.74
C PRO A 43 12.00 -11.23 -6.77
N PRO A 44 12.32 -11.44 -5.48
CA PRO A 44 12.30 -10.39 -4.45
C PRO A 44 13.14 -9.14 -4.76
N LEU A 45 14.17 -9.26 -5.58
CA LEU A 45 15.11 -8.19 -5.95
C LEU A 45 14.98 -7.74 -7.41
N VAL A 46 13.88 -8.12 -8.10
CA VAL A 46 13.69 -7.80 -9.53
C VAL A 46 13.68 -6.28 -9.79
N VAL A 47 13.22 -5.49 -8.82
CA VAL A 47 13.38 -4.03 -8.76
C VAL A 47 13.93 -3.64 -7.38
N PRO A 48 14.90 -2.72 -7.30
CA PRO A 48 15.44 -2.26 -6.01
C PRO A 48 14.36 -1.55 -5.20
N ALA A 49 14.47 -1.59 -3.86
CA ALA A 49 13.56 -0.84 -3.01
C ALA A 49 13.83 0.66 -3.15
N ALA A 50 12.77 1.44 -3.36
CA ALA A 50 12.82 2.88 -3.63
C ALA A 50 11.60 3.58 -2.98
N PHE A 51 11.33 3.30 -1.71
CA PHE A 51 10.25 3.91 -0.94
C PHE A 51 10.48 5.41 -0.67
N GLY A 52 9.42 6.09 -0.21
CA GLY A 52 9.38 7.54 0.05
C GLY A 52 8.53 8.31 -0.98
N PRO A 53 8.60 9.65 -0.99
CA PRO A 53 7.85 10.49 -1.92
C PRO A 53 8.06 10.08 -3.38
N GLY A 54 6.98 10.07 -4.17
CA GLY A 54 6.99 9.66 -5.58
C GLY A 54 7.44 8.20 -5.83
N SER A 55 7.38 7.33 -4.81
CA SER A 55 7.82 5.94 -4.92
C SER A 55 7.06 5.15 -5.96
N PHE A 56 5.77 5.44 -6.19
CA PHE A 56 4.99 4.78 -7.23
C PHE A 56 5.63 4.95 -8.61
N GLY A 57 5.95 6.19 -8.99
CA GLY A 57 6.60 6.50 -10.25
C GLY A 57 7.98 5.85 -10.39
N ARG A 58 8.76 5.82 -9.30
CA ARG A 58 10.07 5.14 -9.27
C ARG A 58 9.96 3.64 -9.52
N TYR A 59 9.00 2.96 -8.89
CA TYR A 59 8.77 1.54 -9.12
C TYR A 59 8.26 1.24 -10.53
N LEU A 60 7.36 2.08 -11.05
CA LEU A 60 6.85 1.94 -12.41
C LEU A 60 7.99 2.07 -13.43
N ALA A 61 8.81 3.11 -13.31
CA ALA A 61 9.97 3.33 -14.18
C ALA A 61 10.99 2.17 -14.09
N ALA A 62 11.31 1.70 -12.89
CA ALA A 62 12.25 0.60 -12.68
C ALA A 62 11.75 -0.73 -13.29
N ALA A 63 10.45 -0.99 -13.23
CA ALA A 63 9.84 -2.16 -13.84
C ALA A 63 9.80 -2.06 -15.37
N MET A 64 9.41 -0.90 -15.91
CA MET A 64 9.39 -0.63 -17.35
C MET A 64 10.78 -0.75 -17.98
N ALA A 65 11.81 -0.22 -17.33
CA ALA A 65 13.20 -0.32 -17.79
C ALA A 65 13.70 -1.79 -17.92
N LYS A 66 13.04 -2.72 -17.23
CA LYS A 66 13.34 -4.16 -17.26
C LYS A 66 12.30 -4.98 -18.03
N ASN A 67 11.38 -4.32 -18.74
CA ASN A 67 10.24 -4.95 -19.43
C ASN A 67 9.43 -5.90 -18.53
N LEU A 68 9.26 -5.53 -17.26
CA LEU A 68 8.54 -6.34 -16.29
C LEU A 68 7.03 -6.03 -16.33
N PRO A 69 6.17 -7.05 -16.26
CA PRO A 69 4.75 -6.86 -15.96
C PRO A 69 4.56 -6.11 -14.64
N VAL A 70 3.71 -5.09 -14.67
CA VAL A 70 3.28 -4.34 -13.49
C VAL A 70 1.77 -4.50 -13.32
N ARG A 71 1.34 -4.70 -12.08
CA ARG A 71 -0.07 -4.63 -11.65
C ARG A 71 -0.17 -3.56 -10.57
N VAL A 72 -1.13 -2.65 -10.74
CA VAL A 72 -1.42 -1.59 -9.76
C VAL A 72 -2.79 -1.87 -9.18
N LEU A 73 -2.91 -1.89 -7.86
CA LEU A 73 -4.17 -2.11 -7.16
C LEU A 73 -4.43 -0.93 -6.23
N ASP A 74 -5.62 -0.34 -6.36
CA ASP A 74 -6.13 0.68 -5.46
C ASP A 74 -7.05 0.01 -4.44
N LEU A 75 -6.48 -0.38 -3.31
CA LEU A 75 -7.16 -1.11 -2.24
C LEU A 75 -7.39 -0.17 -1.05
N PRO A 76 -8.64 0.09 -0.61
CA PRO A 76 -8.92 1.12 0.40
C PRO A 76 -8.18 0.96 1.73
N GLY A 77 -7.97 -0.27 2.20
CA GLY A 77 -7.21 -0.53 3.43
C GLY A 77 -5.70 -0.48 3.26
N VAL A 78 -5.19 -0.66 2.03
CA VAL A 78 -3.78 -0.40 1.70
C VAL A 78 -3.52 1.10 1.49
N ALA A 79 -4.51 1.83 0.97
CA ALA A 79 -4.33 3.22 0.56
C ALA A 79 -4.12 4.18 1.73
N LEU A 80 -4.67 3.89 2.91
CA LEU A 80 -4.56 4.77 4.08
C LEU A 80 -3.47 4.30 5.05
N ASP A 81 -2.27 4.82 4.87
CA ASP A 81 -1.20 4.91 5.86
C ASP A 81 -1.41 6.10 6.82
N ILE A 82 -0.81 6.03 8.01
CA ILE A 82 -1.01 7.01 9.08
C ILE A 82 0.31 7.71 9.37
N ASP A 83 0.61 8.75 8.59
CA ASP A 83 1.82 9.58 8.75
C ASP A 83 1.51 10.91 9.44
N THR A 84 0.32 11.46 9.24
CA THR A 84 -0.05 12.81 9.68
C THR A 84 -1.32 12.84 10.54
N PRO A 85 -1.55 13.92 11.33
CA PRO A 85 -2.81 14.10 12.04
C PRO A 85 -4.04 14.11 11.12
N GLN A 86 -3.89 14.56 9.87
CA GLN A 86 -4.95 14.54 8.87
C GLN A 86 -5.36 13.11 8.52
N ASP A 87 -4.41 12.17 8.49
CA ASP A 87 -4.69 10.74 8.23
C ASP A 87 -5.45 10.09 9.38
N LEU A 88 -5.21 10.51 10.63
CA LEU A 88 -6.07 10.13 11.75
C LEU A 88 -7.51 10.64 11.58
N GLY A 89 -7.67 11.88 11.08
CA GLY A 89 -8.98 12.42 10.72
C GLY A 89 -9.68 11.56 9.66
N ARG A 90 -8.96 11.13 8.63
CA ARG A 90 -9.45 10.21 7.58
C ARG A 90 -9.82 8.84 8.16
N LEU A 91 -9.01 8.29 9.07
CA LEU A 91 -9.28 7.03 9.75
C LEU A 91 -10.60 7.10 10.54
N LYS A 92 -10.80 8.16 11.33
CA LYS A 92 -12.07 8.39 12.06
C LYS A 92 -13.26 8.52 11.11
N ALA A 93 -13.10 9.31 10.05
CA ALA A 93 -14.15 9.52 9.05
C ALA A 93 -14.52 8.24 8.28
N SER A 94 -13.59 7.29 8.15
CA SER A 94 -13.86 6.01 7.49
C SER A 94 -14.93 5.17 8.20
N GLY A 95 -15.10 5.34 9.53
CA GLY A 95 -16.03 4.57 10.34
C GLY A 95 -15.76 3.06 10.38
N ARG A 96 -14.66 2.59 9.79
CA ARG A 96 -14.30 1.17 9.73
C ARG A 96 -13.70 0.74 11.06
N ASP A 97 -14.33 -0.23 11.71
CA ASP A 97 -13.82 -0.76 12.97
C ASP A 97 -12.45 -1.42 12.78
N CYS A 98 -11.51 -1.05 13.63
CA CYS A 98 -10.17 -1.62 13.69
C CYS A 98 -9.58 -1.42 15.09
N HIS A 99 -8.48 -2.11 15.40
CA HIS A 99 -7.84 -1.95 16.71
C HIS A 99 -7.42 -0.50 16.98
N THR A 100 -6.85 0.17 15.97
CA THR A 100 -6.37 1.56 16.07
C THR A 100 -7.51 2.54 16.35
N LEU A 101 -8.65 2.42 15.67
CA LEU A 101 -9.79 3.31 15.89
C LEU A 101 -10.40 3.11 17.29
N ARG A 102 -10.51 1.85 17.76
CA ARG A 102 -10.94 1.56 19.13
C ARG A 102 -9.99 2.15 20.17
N TYR A 103 -8.69 2.06 19.93
CA TYR A 103 -7.68 2.66 20.81
C TYR A 103 -7.81 4.18 20.88
N ILE A 104 -7.97 4.85 19.74
CA ILE A 104 -8.17 6.31 19.65
C ILE A 104 -9.40 6.74 20.46
N HIS A 105 -10.54 6.06 20.27
CA HIS A 105 -11.76 6.35 21.02
C HIS A 105 -11.60 6.14 22.53
N GLN A 106 -10.95 5.05 22.96
CA GLN A 106 -10.68 4.79 24.38
C GLN A 106 -9.80 5.85 25.05
N ARG A 107 -8.93 6.51 24.27
CA ARG A 107 -8.04 7.56 24.75
C ARG A 107 -8.63 8.97 24.64
N GLY A 108 -9.85 9.10 24.11
CA GLY A 108 -10.48 10.41 23.88
C GLY A 108 -9.75 11.25 22.84
N LEU A 109 -9.04 10.60 21.90
CA LEU A 109 -8.25 11.24 20.87
C LEU A 109 -9.04 11.50 19.60
#